data_AF-A0A6L8GGV7-F1
#
_entry.id   AF-A0A6L8GGV7-F1
#
_cell.length_a   1.000
_cell.length_b   1.000
_cell.length_c   1.000
_cell.angle_alpha   90.00
_cell.angle_beta   90.00
_cell.angle_gamma   90.00
#
_symmetry.space_group_name_H-M   'P 1'
#
loop_
_entity.id
_entity.type
_entity.pdbx_description
1 polymer ?
#
loop_
_entity_poly.entity_id
_entity_poly.type
_entity_poly.pdbx_seq_one_letter_code
_entity_poly.pdbx_strand_id
1 'polypeptide(L)'
;MTMPGEIRQIAVTDLGHEKPTLLLSNQMDEPAARLVDRYARRMVIENTIADAIDFFHMDALSAAVPLRIDLDVQLTLMASSLYRILGIRVGQGFEVAKARTIFRKLVNASAAIRITEDEIIVTLGRRANNPLLLAARYAEIAEPIPWLGNRTLRIRFF
;
A
#
# COMPACT_ATOMS: atom_id res chain seq x y z
N MET A 1 9.42 15.29 -36.80
CA MET A 1 7.98 15.56 -36.58
C MET A 1 7.87 16.34 -35.28
N THR A 2 7.96 17.67 -35.34
CA THR A 2 7.79 18.53 -34.15
C THR A 2 6.30 18.58 -33.85
N MET A 3 5.88 17.99 -32.73
CA MET A 3 4.50 18.13 -32.26
C MET A 3 4.31 19.59 -31.81
N PRO A 4 3.52 20.42 -32.51
CA PRO A 4 3.24 21.77 -32.03
C PRO A 4 2.34 21.66 -30.79
N GLY A 5 2.82 22.15 -29.66
CA GLY A 5 2.06 22.19 -28.42
C GLY A 5 2.73 23.16 -27.45
N GLU A 6 1.94 24.06 -26.86
CA GLU A 6 2.42 24.91 -25.78
C GLU A 6 2.67 24.05 -24.54
N ILE A 7 3.82 24.27 -23.89
CA ILE A 7 4.16 23.64 -22.62
C ILE A 7 4.45 24.72 -21.60
N ARG A 8 4.02 24.51 -20.37
CA ARG A 8 4.26 25.42 -19.27
C ARG A 8 5.47 24.98 -18.46
N GLN A 9 6.36 25.92 -18.17
CA GLN A 9 7.48 25.74 -17.26
C GLN A 9 7.25 26.53 -15.96
N ILE A 10 7.53 25.91 -14.82
CA ILE A 10 7.49 26.55 -13.50
C ILE A 10 8.83 26.29 -12.82
N ALA A 11 9.52 27.35 -12.40
CA ALA A 11 10.73 27.25 -11.58
C ALA A 11 10.34 27.42 -10.11
N VAL A 12 10.73 26.46 -9.27
CA VAL A 12 10.39 26.42 -7.85
C VAL A 12 11.68 26.38 -7.03
N THR A 13 11.88 27.36 -6.17
CA THR A 13 12.95 27.34 -5.16
C THR A 13 12.45 26.68 -3.87
N ASP A 14 13.38 26.33 -2.97
CA ASP A 14 13.07 25.89 -1.60
C ASP A 14 12.22 24.61 -1.50
N LEU A 15 12.30 23.75 -2.52
CA LEU A 15 11.61 22.46 -2.55
C LEU A 15 12.53 21.28 -2.14
N GLY A 16 13.32 21.50 -1.09
CA GLY A 16 14.23 20.48 -0.53
C GLY A 16 15.54 20.27 -1.29
N HIS A 17 15.89 21.16 -2.23
CA HIS A 17 17.15 21.13 -2.97
C HIS A 17 17.78 22.52 -3.01
N GLU A 18 19.11 22.59 -3.03
CA GLU A 18 19.86 23.86 -3.15
C GLU A 18 19.62 24.54 -4.51
N LYS A 19 19.35 23.76 -5.55
CA LYS A 19 19.07 24.28 -6.91
C LYS A 19 17.56 24.35 -7.17
N PRO A 20 17.08 25.34 -7.94
CA PRO A 20 15.67 25.42 -8.32
C PRO A 20 15.21 24.16 -9.06
N THR A 21 14.05 23.64 -8.69
CA THR A 21 13.38 22.56 -9.41
C THR A 21 12.58 23.14 -10.58
N LEU A 22 12.83 22.65 -11.79
CA LEU A 22 12.05 23.02 -12.98
C LEU A 22 10.95 21.97 -13.21
N LEU A 23 9.70 22.42 -13.18
CA LEU A 23 8.52 21.62 -13.50
C LEU A 23 8.04 21.95 -14.91
N LEU A 24 7.92 20.93 -15.75
CA LEU A 24 7.29 21.03 -17.08
C LEU A 24 5.92 20.37 -17.02
N SER A 25 4.87 21.06 -17.49
CA SER A 25 3.50 20.55 -17.47
C SER A 25 2.73 20.98 -18.72
N ASN A 26 1.86 20.09 -19.19
CA ASN A 26 0.84 20.38 -20.20
C ASN A 26 -0.47 20.91 -19.58
N GLN A 27 -0.53 21.07 -18.26
CA GLN A 27 -1.70 21.63 -17.56
C GLN A 27 -1.60 23.15 -17.53
N MET A 28 -2.22 23.79 -18.52
CA MET A 28 -2.14 25.24 -18.72
C MET A 28 -2.99 26.02 -17.71
N ASP A 29 -4.18 25.51 -17.40
CA ASP A 29 -5.18 26.21 -16.57
C ASP A 29 -5.05 25.94 -15.06
N GLU A 30 -4.30 24.92 -14.66
CA GLU A 30 -4.13 24.58 -13.24
C GLU A 30 -3.25 25.62 -12.52
N PRO A 31 -3.62 26.09 -11.31
CA PRO A 31 -2.79 27.01 -10.56
C PRO A 31 -1.40 26.42 -10.28
N ALA A 32 -0.35 27.26 -10.38
CA ALA A 32 1.02 26.82 -10.14
C ALA A 32 1.19 26.14 -8.77
N ALA A 33 0.53 26.67 -7.73
CA ALA A 33 0.55 26.08 -6.40
C ALA A 33 0.02 24.63 -6.36
N ARG A 34 -1.01 24.28 -7.15
CA ARG A 34 -1.51 22.90 -7.22
C ARG A 34 -0.56 21.96 -7.93
N LEU A 35 0.14 22.46 -8.96
CA LEU A 35 1.18 21.70 -9.66
C LEU A 35 2.38 21.44 -8.74
N VAL A 36 2.77 22.43 -7.95
CA VAL A 36 3.84 22.30 -6.94
C VAL A 36 3.43 21.33 -5.83
N ASP A 37 2.22 21.44 -5.27
CA ASP A 37 1.73 20.50 -4.25
C ASP A 37 1.70 19.06 -4.77
N ARG A 38 1.24 18.86 -6.02
CA ARG A 38 1.25 17.54 -6.65
C ARG A 38 2.67 16.99 -6.81
N TYR A 39 3.62 17.83 -7.20
CA TYR A 39 5.02 17.43 -7.29
C TYR A 39 5.64 17.13 -5.91
N ALA A 40 5.33 17.91 -4.89
CA ALA A 40 5.82 17.70 -3.53
C ALA A 40 5.43 16.31 -2.98
N ARG A 41 4.31 15.74 -3.43
CA ARG A 41 3.88 14.37 -3.10
C ARG A 41 4.74 13.27 -3.74
N ARG A 42 5.70 13.60 -4.60
CA ARG A 42 6.66 12.64 -5.18
C ARG A 42 7.41 11.85 -4.11
N MET A 43 7.78 12.49 -2.99
CA MET A 43 8.43 11.83 -1.87
C MET A 43 7.57 10.68 -1.30
N VAL A 44 6.24 10.80 -1.30
CA VAL A 44 5.33 9.73 -0.86
C VAL A 44 5.43 8.51 -1.79
N ILE A 45 5.55 8.75 -3.10
CA ILE A 45 5.70 7.68 -4.09
C ILE A 45 7.05 6.99 -3.90
N GLU A 46 8.13 7.76 -3.80
CA GLU A 46 9.49 7.23 -3.61
C GLU A 46 9.62 6.45 -2.31
N ASN A 47 9.07 6.95 -1.20
CA ASN A 47 9.02 6.23 0.07
C ASN A 47 8.22 4.93 -0.03
N THR A 48 7.11 4.93 -0.77
CA THR A 48 6.29 3.72 -0.97
C THR A 48 7.05 2.67 -1.79
N ILE A 49 7.78 3.09 -2.83
CA ILE A 49 8.62 2.20 -3.64
C ILE A 49 9.77 1.63 -2.80
N ALA A 50 10.46 2.48 -2.03
CA ALA A 50 11.55 2.07 -1.16
C ALA A 50 11.09 1.06 -0.09
N ASP A 51 9.93 1.28 0.51
CA ASP A 51 9.34 0.34 1.47
C ASP A 51 8.91 -0.98 0.81
N ALA A 52 8.44 -0.93 -0.43
CA ALA A 52 8.12 -2.12 -1.20
C ALA A 52 9.37 -2.98 -1.48
N ILE A 53 10.48 -2.34 -1.85
CA ILE A 53 11.76 -3.02 -2.09
C ILE A 53 12.32 -3.62 -0.77
N ASP A 54 12.40 -2.83 0.32
CA ASP A 54 13.01 -3.26 1.60
C ASP A 54 12.21 -4.38 2.31
N PHE A 55 10.88 -4.35 2.25
CA PHE A 55 10.06 -5.34 2.96
C PHE A 55 9.70 -6.56 2.11
N PHE A 56 9.45 -6.41 0.81
CA PHE A 56 9.07 -7.52 -0.05
C PHE A 56 10.24 -8.06 -0.89
N HIS A 57 11.47 -7.57 -0.67
CA HIS A 57 12.68 -8.04 -1.33
C HIS A 57 12.57 -8.05 -2.86
N MET A 58 12.06 -6.95 -3.44
CA MET A 58 11.90 -6.81 -4.91
C MET A 58 13.22 -6.94 -5.69
N ASP A 59 14.36 -6.81 -5.01
CA ASP A 59 15.71 -6.98 -5.51
C ASP A 59 16.22 -8.44 -5.46
N ALA A 60 15.53 -9.33 -4.74
CA ALA A 60 15.85 -10.75 -4.60
C ALA A 60 14.82 -11.66 -5.29
N LEU A 61 14.38 -11.26 -6.48
CA LEU A 61 13.51 -12.06 -7.34
C LEU A 61 14.23 -13.37 -7.70
N SER A 62 13.84 -14.46 -7.03
CA SER A 62 14.48 -15.78 -7.14
C SER A 62 14.23 -16.49 -8.49
N ALA A 63 13.61 -15.80 -9.44
CA ALA A 63 13.14 -16.38 -10.68
C ALA A 63 14.10 -16.12 -11.86
N ALA A 64 14.77 -17.18 -12.33
CA ALA A 64 15.64 -17.15 -13.51
C ALA A 64 14.91 -17.01 -14.85
N VAL A 65 13.58 -16.85 -14.86
CA VAL A 65 12.74 -16.82 -16.07
C VAL A 65 11.94 -15.51 -16.11
N PRO A 66 12.02 -14.71 -17.20
CA PRO A 66 11.37 -13.38 -17.29
C PRO A 66 9.87 -13.36 -16.96
N LEU A 67 9.11 -14.37 -17.38
CA LEU A 67 7.66 -14.47 -17.09
C LEU A 67 7.35 -14.56 -15.58
N ARG A 68 8.26 -15.14 -14.79
CA ARG A 68 8.12 -15.24 -13.34
C ARG A 68 8.52 -13.92 -12.65
N ILE A 69 9.46 -13.17 -13.24
CA ILE A 69 9.87 -11.83 -12.76
C ILE A 69 8.69 -10.86 -12.82
N ASP A 70 7.96 -10.82 -13.94
CA ASP A 70 6.80 -9.92 -14.09
C ASP A 70 5.70 -10.24 -13.07
N LEU A 71 5.40 -11.53 -12.87
CA LEU A 71 4.41 -11.96 -11.88
C LEU A 71 4.82 -11.58 -10.46
N ASP A 72 6.07 -11.84 -10.08
CA ASP A 72 6.57 -11.55 -8.74
C ASP A 72 6.57 -10.04 -8.44
N VAL A 73 6.90 -9.21 -9.43
CA VAL A 73 6.78 -7.74 -9.33
C VAL A 73 5.32 -7.32 -9.14
N GLN A 74 4.40 -7.88 -9.93
CA GLN A 74 2.97 -7.56 -9.80
C GLN A 74 2.42 -7.97 -8.43
N LEU A 75 2.72 -9.20 -7.97
CA LEU A 75 2.30 -9.68 -6.65
C LEU A 75 2.87 -8.82 -5.53
N THR A 76 4.10 -8.33 -5.67
CA THR A 76 4.72 -7.42 -4.70
C THR A 76 4.04 -6.06 -4.65
N LEU A 77 3.71 -5.47 -5.81
CA LEU A 77 2.97 -4.21 -5.87
C LEU A 77 1.55 -4.36 -5.29
N MET A 78 0.89 -5.49 -5.57
CA MET A 78 -0.39 -5.83 -4.97
C MET A 78 -0.28 -5.97 -3.45
N ALA A 79 0.73 -6.69 -2.95
CA ALA A 79 0.97 -6.83 -1.53
C ALA A 79 1.21 -5.46 -0.87
N SER A 80 2.11 -4.62 -1.40
CA SER A 80 2.36 -3.26 -0.90
C SER A 80 1.07 -2.43 -0.84
N SER A 81 0.25 -2.50 -1.90
CA SER A 81 -1.04 -1.80 -1.94
C SER A 81 -2.03 -2.31 -0.88
N LEU A 82 -2.11 -3.63 -0.66
CA LEU A 82 -2.96 -4.23 0.36
C LEU A 82 -2.51 -3.82 1.78
N TYR A 83 -1.20 -3.76 2.04
CA TYR A 83 -0.66 -3.25 3.30
C TYR A 83 -1.01 -1.78 3.53
N ARG A 84 -0.95 -0.95 2.48
CA ARG A 84 -1.37 0.45 2.54
C ARG A 84 -2.86 0.58 2.84
N ILE A 85 -3.72 -0.19 2.17
CA ILE A 85 -5.16 -0.22 2.42
C ILE A 85 -5.46 -0.66 3.85
N LEU A 86 -4.76 -1.69 4.34
CA LEU A 86 -4.86 -2.15 5.73
C LEU A 86 -4.50 -1.02 6.71
N GLY A 87 -3.39 -0.32 6.48
CA GLY A 87 -2.97 0.81 7.32
C GLY A 87 -3.99 1.95 7.35
N ILE A 88 -4.51 2.34 6.18
CA ILE A 88 -5.54 3.38 6.05
C ILE A 88 -6.82 2.97 6.78
N ARG A 89 -7.26 1.71 6.63
CA ARG A 89 -8.48 1.23 7.27
C ARG A 89 -8.35 1.12 8.79
N VAL A 90 -7.16 0.82 9.29
CA VAL A 90 -6.88 0.76 10.73
C VAL A 90 -6.77 2.14 11.37
N GLY A 91 -6.15 3.09 10.67
CA GLY A 91 -5.98 4.45 11.14
C GLY A 91 -4.97 4.57 12.30
N GLN A 92 -5.06 5.65 13.08
CA GLN A 92 -4.27 5.86 14.31
C GLN A 92 -2.74 5.84 14.10
N GLY A 93 -2.26 6.45 13.01
CA GLY A 93 -0.85 6.51 12.64
C GLY A 93 -0.38 5.35 11.76
N PHE A 94 -1.24 4.36 11.48
CA PHE A 94 -0.94 3.30 10.52
C PHE A 94 -1.12 3.74 9.05
N GLU A 95 -1.75 4.89 8.79
CA GLU A 95 -1.93 5.45 7.45
C GLU A 95 -0.60 5.80 6.77
N VAL A 96 0.42 6.12 7.57
CA VAL A 96 1.78 6.47 7.15
C VAL A 96 2.82 5.45 7.61
N ALA A 97 2.39 4.32 8.18
CA ALA A 97 3.29 3.29 8.69
C ALA A 97 3.86 2.44 7.55
N LYS A 98 5.16 2.11 7.67
CA LYS A 98 5.84 1.15 6.80
C LYS A 98 5.22 -0.25 6.88
N ALA A 99 5.25 -0.98 5.77
CA ALA A 99 4.72 -2.34 5.63
C ALA A 99 5.30 -3.29 6.69
N ARG A 100 6.60 -3.20 7.00
CA ARG A 100 7.25 -3.98 8.07
C ARG A 100 6.60 -3.75 9.45
N THR A 101 6.20 -2.52 9.75
CA THR A 101 5.53 -2.17 11.01
C THR A 101 4.12 -2.72 11.04
N ILE A 102 3.37 -2.56 9.94
CA ILE A 102 2.02 -3.13 9.77
C ILE A 102 2.07 -4.64 9.95
N PHE A 103 3.00 -5.32 9.27
CA PHE A 103 3.18 -6.77 9.37
C PHE A 103 3.40 -7.20 10.82
N ARG A 104 4.43 -6.67 11.47
CA ARG A 104 4.78 -7.04 12.85
C ARG A 104 3.64 -6.79 13.84
N LYS A 105 2.93 -5.67 13.70
CA LYS A 105 1.92 -5.23 14.67
C LYS A 105 0.54 -5.84 14.44
N LEU A 106 0.16 -6.10 13.20
CA LEU A 106 -1.22 -6.45 12.82
C LEU A 106 -1.33 -7.83 12.16
N VAL A 107 -0.36 -8.25 11.34
CA VAL A 107 -0.46 -9.46 10.52
C VAL A 107 0.26 -10.66 11.14
N ASN A 108 1.49 -10.45 11.64
CA ASN A 108 2.32 -11.48 12.24
C ASN A 108 1.82 -11.83 13.64
N ALA A 109 0.75 -12.60 13.70
CA ALA A 109 0.05 -13.00 14.91
C ALA A 109 -0.28 -14.49 14.89
N SER A 110 -0.27 -15.12 16.06
CA SER A 110 -0.81 -16.47 16.22
C SER A 110 -2.33 -16.43 16.18
N ALA A 111 -2.92 -17.39 15.48
CA ALA A 111 -4.36 -17.52 15.36
C ALA A 111 -4.77 -19.00 15.40
N ALA A 112 -5.92 -19.29 16.00
CA ALA A 112 -6.58 -20.57 15.86
C ALA A 112 -7.49 -20.53 14.64
N ILE A 113 -7.26 -21.43 13.69
CA ILE A 113 -8.04 -21.51 12.45
C ILE A 113 -9.00 -22.70 12.54
N ARG A 114 -10.28 -22.45 12.33
CA ARG A 114 -11.31 -23.48 12.19
C ARG A 114 -11.95 -23.35 10.81
N ILE A 115 -11.91 -24.42 10.03
CA ILE A 115 -12.52 -24.48 8.70
C ILE A 115 -13.74 -25.40 8.80
N THR A 116 -14.88 -24.93 8.31
CA THR A 116 -16.11 -25.71 8.16
C THR A 116 -16.47 -25.83 6.68
N GLU A 117 -17.61 -26.45 6.38
CA GLU A 117 -18.11 -26.52 5.00
C GLU A 117 -18.32 -25.12 4.41
N ASP A 118 -18.93 -24.21 5.16
CA ASP A 118 -19.30 -22.86 4.70
C ASP A 118 -18.41 -21.72 5.19
N GLU A 119 -17.59 -21.91 6.23
CA GLU A 119 -16.87 -20.81 6.89
C GLU A 119 -15.38 -21.11 7.12
N ILE A 120 -14.58 -20.04 7.09
CA ILE A 120 -13.21 -20.02 7.60
C ILE A 120 -13.18 -19.04 8.77
N ILE A 121 -12.98 -19.55 9.98
CA ILE A 121 -12.94 -18.74 11.19
C ILE A 121 -11.51 -18.63 11.67
N VAL A 122 -11.01 -17.40 11.71
CA VAL A 122 -9.67 -17.06 12.20
C VAL A 122 -9.83 -16.37 13.55
N THR A 123 -9.44 -17.04 14.63
CA THR A 123 -9.49 -16.48 15.98
C THR A 123 -8.09 -15.99 16.38
N LEU A 124 -7.90 -14.68 16.37
CA LEU A 124 -6.62 -14.04 16.69
C LEU A 124 -6.34 -14.11 18.19
N GLY A 125 -5.14 -14.55 18.55
CA GLY A 125 -4.63 -14.53 19.94
C GLY A 125 -4.72 -13.14 20.59
N ARG A 126 -4.77 -13.07 21.93
CA ARG A 126 -4.78 -11.79 22.65
C ARG A 126 -3.52 -10.99 22.36
N ARG A 127 -3.68 -9.77 21.86
CA ARG A 127 -2.58 -8.83 21.62
C ARG A 127 -3.02 -7.39 21.88
N ALA A 128 -2.06 -6.54 22.24
CA ALA A 128 -2.27 -5.12 22.49
C ALA A 128 -2.87 -4.34 21.30
N ASN A 129 -2.65 -4.80 20.06
CA ASN A 129 -3.13 -4.13 18.85
C ASN A 129 -4.47 -4.65 18.34
N ASN A 130 -5.06 -5.69 18.96
CA ASN A 130 -6.38 -6.20 18.56
C ASN A 130 -7.50 -5.14 18.65
N PRO A 131 -7.51 -4.22 19.64
CA PRO A 131 -8.48 -3.12 19.67
C PRO A 131 -8.48 -2.25 18.41
N LEU A 132 -7.34 -2.12 17.73
CA LEU A 132 -7.24 -1.37 16.48
C LEU A 132 -7.99 -2.08 15.33
N LEU A 133 -7.85 -3.41 15.25
CA LEU A 133 -8.56 -4.22 14.25
C LEU A 133 -10.07 -4.28 14.54
N LEU A 134 -10.46 -4.29 15.82
CA LEU A 134 -11.86 -4.18 16.22
C LEU A 134 -12.45 -2.82 15.84
N ALA A 135 -11.75 -1.72 16.12
CA ALA A 135 -12.18 -0.37 15.74
C ALA A 135 -12.32 -0.20 14.22
N ALA A 136 -11.47 -0.89 13.45
CA ALA A 136 -11.52 -0.94 12.00
C ALA A 136 -12.56 -1.93 11.43
N ARG A 137 -13.42 -2.48 12.29
CA ARG A 137 -14.55 -3.36 11.98
C ARG A 137 -14.15 -4.66 11.29
N TYR A 138 -12.94 -5.18 11.55
CA TYR A 138 -12.51 -6.46 10.98
C TYR A 138 -13.29 -7.66 11.55
N ALA A 139 -13.87 -7.53 12.75
CA ALA A 139 -14.74 -8.56 13.33
C ALA A 139 -16.08 -8.71 12.60
N GLU A 140 -16.51 -7.69 11.86
CA GLU A 140 -17.79 -7.66 11.14
C GLU A 140 -17.66 -8.15 9.70
N ILE A 141 -16.44 -8.40 9.23
CA ILE A 141 -16.21 -8.92 7.88
C ILE A 141 -16.80 -10.32 7.78
N ALA A 142 -17.68 -10.49 6.80
CA ALA A 142 -18.33 -11.74 6.44
C ALA A 142 -18.40 -11.84 4.90
N GLU A 143 -17.23 -11.79 4.27
CA GLU A 143 -17.13 -11.84 2.81
C GLU A 143 -16.89 -13.29 2.35
N PRO A 144 -17.67 -13.79 1.37
CA PRO A 144 -17.39 -15.08 0.74
C PRO A 144 -16.12 -14.96 -0.11
N ILE A 145 -15.25 -15.97 -0.03
CA ILE A 145 -14.01 -16.02 -0.82
C ILE A 145 -14.21 -16.98 -2.00
N PRO A 146 -14.37 -16.48 -3.24
CA PRO A 146 -14.75 -17.31 -4.38
C PRO A 146 -13.79 -18.47 -4.64
N TRP A 147 -12.48 -18.22 -4.54
CA TRP A 147 -11.45 -19.23 -4.79
C TRP A 147 -11.22 -20.20 -3.63
N LEU A 148 -11.93 -20.05 -2.50
CA LEU A 148 -11.90 -20.97 -1.36
C LEU A 148 -13.22 -21.73 -1.20
N GLY A 149 -13.85 -22.09 -2.31
CA GLY A 149 -15.15 -22.79 -2.32
C GLY A 149 -16.29 -21.91 -1.84
N ASN A 150 -16.19 -20.59 -2.07
CA ASN A 150 -17.15 -19.59 -1.65
C ASN A 150 -17.41 -19.51 -0.13
N ARG A 151 -16.47 -20.01 0.68
CA ARG A 151 -16.56 -19.96 2.14
C ARG A 151 -16.48 -18.54 2.66
N THR A 152 -17.28 -18.23 3.67
CA THR A 152 -17.26 -16.93 4.35
C THR A 152 -16.09 -16.84 5.31
N LEU A 153 -15.24 -15.82 5.16
CA LEU A 153 -14.18 -15.52 6.12
C LEU A 153 -14.75 -14.76 7.32
N ARG A 154 -14.46 -15.22 8.53
CA ARG A 154 -14.80 -14.54 9.78
C ARG A 154 -13.58 -14.38 10.67
N ILE A 155 -13.36 -13.16 11.17
CA ILE A 155 -12.26 -12.85 12.08
C ILE A 155 -12.83 -12.69 13.49
N ARG A 156 -12.29 -13.45 14.44
CA ARG A 156 -12.66 -13.40 15.86
C ARG A 156 -11.45 -13.01 16.71
N PHE A 157 -11.75 -12.49 17.89
CA PHE A 157 -10.76 -12.01 18.85
C PHE A 157 -11.07 -12.63 20.23
N PHE A 158 -10.03 -12.94 21.02
CA PHE A 158 -10.14 -13.41 22.42
C PHE A 158 -10.21 -12.29 23.46
#